data_AF-A0A3C1Z3D0-F1
#
_entry.id   AF-A0A3C1Z3D0-F1
#
_cell.length_a   1.000
_cell.length_b   1.000
_cell.length_c   1.000
_cell.angle_alpha   90.00
_cell.angle_beta   90.00
_cell.angle_gamma   90.00
#
_symmetry.space_group_name_H-M   'P 1'
#
loop_
_entity.id
_entity.type
_entity.pdbx_description
1 polymer ?
#
loop_
_entity_poly.entity_id
_entity_poly.type
_entity_poly.pdbx_seq_one_letter_code
_entity_poly.pdbx_strand_id
1 'polypeptide(L)'
;MRERRWETPGRLTFQEVLAVGERLAALGLKPAHPAKDVICYVEDWAVESPEAFDLLDHWATEDVTLVHIREAWKGDFFLLAGGYHTVYQRYQDVGTYCSISHPWRTKPGLRFHHPLSMFWLGFRHNHAFIRVRLHTRDVVTPGETREDAQRSEWIDERRAIFLDAIATLELPVETSVDNDNVVLRPSDPATPFFCSWPDAFGPCQFEYNTLDAYEFLVPASRLAATFAPQPAGVRAYLTGFSHPALEAFATVQPGARSVYRCSVHCALGELPEVLTTIEPHGRLYSTLCEFQTQDLMPEGADASAIIGIVGGGGGFQLEARLNRAPLAEEHMAGWLERLLGMSVVYAPLPPFL
;
A
#
# COMPACT_ATOMS: atom_id res chain seq x y z
N MET A 1 -3.85 -5.18 -4.24
CA MET A 1 -3.48 -6.18 -3.22
C MET A 1 -4.65 -7.15 -3.12
N ARG A 2 -4.36 -8.45 -3.28
CA ARG A 2 -5.33 -9.50 -3.60
C ARG A 2 -5.29 -10.64 -2.57
N GLU A 3 -4.89 -10.33 -1.34
CA GLU A 3 -4.46 -11.33 -0.37
C GLU A 3 -5.26 -11.25 0.92
N ARG A 4 -5.54 -12.42 1.46
CA ARG A 4 -6.04 -12.62 2.82
C ARG A 4 -4.86 -12.62 3.78
N ARG A 5 -5.02 -12.01 4.95
CA ARG A 5 -3.91 -11.75 5.86
C ARG A 5 -4.24 -12.13 7.30
N TRP A 6 -3.32 -12.84 7.94
CA TRP A 6 -3.32 -13.14 9.36
C TRP A 6 -2.00 -12.73 9.96
N GLU A 7 -2.00 -12.33 11.23
CA GLU A 7 -0.78 -11.94 11.93
C GLU A 7 -0.73 -12.54 13.34
N THR A 8 0.48 -12.66 13.87
CA THR A 8 0.70 -13.08 15.25
C THR A 8 0.40 -11.91 16.20
N PRO A 9 -0.41 -12.10 17.26
CA PRO A 9 -0.84 -11.00 18.12
C PRO A 9 0.28 -10.43 19.01
N GLY A 10 1.30 -11.25 19.30
CA GLY A 10 2.44 -10.88 20.14
C GLY A 10 3.66 -10.43 19.35
N ARG A 11 4.61 -9.80 20.05
CA ARG A 11 5.96 -9.56 19.55
C ARG A 11 6.83 -10.79 19.78
N LEU A 12 7.67 -11.09 18.80
CA LEU A 12 8.64 -12.17 18.79
C LEU A 12 10.05 -11.58 18.82
N THR A 13 10.96 -12.29 19.48
CA THR A 13 12.39 -12.15 19.26
C THR A 13 12.76 -12.70 17.89
N PHE A 14 13.91 -12.27 17.37
CA PHE A 14 14.39 -12.80 16.10
C PHE A 14 14.69 -14.31 16.15
N GLN A 15 15.12 -14.83 17.31
CA GLN A 15 15.33 -16.27 17.50
C GLN A 15 14.03 -17.08 17.39
N GLU A 16 12.91 -16.54 17.90
CA GLU A 16 11.61 -17.19 17.74
C GLU A 16 11.16 -17.19 16.27
N VAL A 17 11.44 -16.13 15.51
CA VAL A 17 11.22 -16.09 14.06
C VAL A 17 12.02 -17.17 13.34
N LEU A 18 13.30 -17.34 13.68
CA LEU A 18 14.13 -18.40 13.10
C LEU A 18 13.62 -19.80 13.47
N ALA A 19 13.14 -20.01 14.69
CA ALA A 19 12.55 -21.27 15.13
C ALA A 19 11.28 -21.62 14.32
N VAL A 20 10.48 -20.61 13.93
CA VAL A 20 9.38 -20.83 13.00
C VAL A 20 9.89 -21.22 11.62
N GLY A 21 10.99 -20.61 11.15
CA GLY A 21 11.69 -21.06 9.94
C GLY A 21 12.03 -22.56 10.02
N GLU A 22 12.73 -23.00 11.06
CA GLU A 22 13.07 -24.42 11.25
C GLU A 22 11.85 -25.33 11.26
N ARG A 23 10.76 -24.89 11.88
CA ARG A 23 9.47 -25.61 11.88
C ARG A 23 8.90 -25.76 10.47
N LEU A 24 8.88 -24.68 9.67
CA LEU A 24 8.42 -24.72 8.29
C LEU A 24 9.29 -25.67 7.44
N ALA A 25 10.61 -25.66 7.66
CA ALA A 25 11.53 -26.58 6.99
C ALA A 25 11.26 -28.05 7.37
N ALA A 26 10.94 -28.33 8.64
CA ALA A 26 10.57 -29.68 9.10
C ALA A 26 9.27 -30.20 8.46
N LEU A 27 8.40 -29.30 7.99
CA LEU A 27 7.21 -29.62 7.20
C LEU A 27 7.50 -29.81 5.70
N GLY A 28 8.76 -29.71 5.28
CA GLY A 28 9.19 -29.86 3.88
C GLY A 28 9.18 -28.55 3.07
N LEU A 29 8.90 -27.41 3.69
CA LEU A 29 8.96 -26.10 3.04
C LEU A 29 10.39 -25.57 2.95
N LYS A 30 10.57 -24.43 2.26
CA LYS A 30 11.88 -23.82 1.98
C LYS A 30 11.97 -22.39 2.54
N PRO A 31 11.97 -22.22 3.87
CA PRO A 31 12.17 -20.92 4.48
C PRO A 31 13.58 -20.37 4.16
N ALA A 32 13.72 -19.05 4.19
CA ALA A 32 14.98 -18.35 4.01
C ALA A 32 15.94 -18.71 5.16
N HIS A 33 17.16 -19.10 4.80
CA HIS A 33 18.24 -19.32 5.76
C HIS A 33 18.77 -17.97 6.27
N PRO A 34 19.27 -17.84 7.52
CA PRO A 34 19.84 -16.58 8.02
C PRO A 34 20.90 -15.93 7.13
N ALA A 35 21.69 -16.72 6.42
CA ALA A 35 22.72 -16.24 5.48
C ALA A 35 22.20 -15.96 4.06
N LYS A 36 20.89 -16.12 3.80
CA LYS A 36 20.30 -15.86 2.48
C LYS A 36 20.04 -14.36 2.36
N ASP A 37 20.43 -13.79 1.22
CA ASP A 37 20.05 -12.43 0.85
C ASP A 37 18.53 -12.34 0.65
N VAL A 38 17.94 -11.32 1.27
CA VAL A 38 16.52 -11.01 1.22
C VAL A 38 16.33 -9.53 0.92
N ILE A 39 15.15 -9.20 0.39
CA ILE A 39 14.70 -7.82 0.30
C ILE A 39 13.93 -7.51 1.59
N CYS A 40 14.32 -6.41 2.23
CA CYS A 40 13.73 -5.86 3.44
C CYS A 40 13.10 -4.51 3.11
N TYR A 41 11.78 -4.43 3.09
CA TYR A 41 11.05 -3.19 2.83
C TYR A 41 10.95 -2.37 4.10
N VAL A 42 11.66 -1.25 4.16
CA VAL A 42 11.54 -0.26 5.24
C VAL A 42 10.40 0.70 4.91
N GLU A 43 9.50 0.89 5.87
CA GLU A 43 8.35 1.79 5.78
C GLU A 43 8.23 2.65 7.02
N ASP A 44 7.65 3.85 6.86
CA ASP A 44 7.31 4.75 7.96
C ASP A 44 8.49 5.08 8.92
N TRP A 45 9.73 5.05 8.42
CA TRP A 45 10.94 5.40 9.18
C TRP A 45 11.04 6.93 9.34
N ALA A 46 10.61 7.44 10.49
CA ALA A 46 10.67 8.87 10.78
C ALA A 46 12.10 9.33 11.04
N VAL A 47 12.46 10.45 10.41
CA VAL A 47 13.80 11.04 10.47
C VAL A 47 13.73 12.54 10.78
N GLU A 48 14.76 13.04 11.45
CA GLU A 48 14.87 14.47 11.77
C GLU A 48 15.32 15.29 10.56
N SER A 49 16.11 14.70 9.67
CA SER A 49 16.61 15.33 8.46
C SER A 49 16.81 14.31 7.32
N PRO A 50 16.86 14.74 6.06
CA PRO A 50 17.04 13.83 4.92
C PRO A 50 18.35 13.02 4.96
N GLU A 51 19.42 13.55 5.56
CA GLU A 51 20.74 12.89 5.70
C GLU A 51 20.73 11.70 6.65
N ALA A 52 19.70 11.57 7.49
CA ALA A 52 19.54 10.38 8.32
C ALA A 52 19.47 9.09 7.49
N PHE A 53 19.12 9.19 6.20
CA PHE A 53 19.14 8.05 5.27
C PHE A 53 20.52 7.39 5.18
N ASP A 54 21.60 8.16 5.34
CA ASP A 54 22.99 7.68 5.25
C ASP A 54 23.29 6.59 6.31
N LEU A 55 22.47 6.47 7.37
CA LEU A 55 22.55 5.36 8.33
C LEU A 55 22.31 3.98 7.70
N LEU A 56 21.67 3.92 6.52
CA LEU A 56 21.47 2.69 5.75
C LEU A 56 22.54 2.43 4.69
N ASP A 57 23.57 3.28 4.56
CA ASP A 57 24.61 3.18 3.50
C ASP A 57 25.43 1.87 3.56
N HIS A 58 25.36 1.15 4.69
CA HIS A 58 25.97 -0.16 4.84
C HIS A 58 25.33 -1.23 3.95
N TRP A 59 24.09 -1.02 3.50
CA TRP A 59 23.35 -1.93 2.63
C TRP A 59 23.05 -1.31 1.28
N ALA A 60 22.85 -2.16 0.26
CA ALA A 60 22.32 -1.68 -1.01
C ALA A 60 20.83 -1.35 -0.85
N THR A 61 20.41 -0.17 -1.33
CA THR A 61 19.04 0.31 -1.23
C THR A 61 18.42 0.61 -2.59
N GLU A 62 17.10 0.43 -2.69
CA GLU A 62 16.30 0.71 -3.89
C GLU A 62 14.99 1.43 -3.53
N ASP A 63 14.34 2.03 -4.54
CA ASP A 63 13.04 2.70 -4.41
C ASP A 63 12.95 3.78 -3.31
N VAL A 64 14.08 4.43 -3.03
CA VAL A 64 14.22 5.42 -1.94
C VAL A 64 13.27 6.58 -2.15
N THR A 65 12.38 6.78 -1.19
CA THR A 65 11.36 7.83 -1.23
C THR A 65 11.27 8.52 0.12
N LEU A 66 11.49 9.83 0.14
CA LEU A 66 11.16 10.66 1.29
C LEU A 66 9.66 10.98 1.25
N VAL A 67 9.00 10.88 2.39
CA VAL A 67 7.57 11.18 2.55
C VAL A 67 7.42 12.29 3.58
N HIS A 68 6.85 13.41 3.15
CA HIS A 68 6.35 14.41 4.08
C HIS A 68 4.97 14.01 4.56
N ILE A 69 4.79 13.88 5.88
CA ILE A 69 3.47 13.55 6.45
C ILE A 69 3.01 14.67 7.36
N ARG A 70 1.78 15.13 7.13
CA ARG A 70 1.11 16.09 7.98
C ARG A 70 -0.23 15.54 8.45
N GLU A 71 -0.29 15.28 9.75
CA GLU A 71 -1.55 14.96 10.41
C GLU A 71 -2.36 16.21 10.67
N ALA A 72 -3.67 16.01 10.78
CA ALA A 72 -4.63 17.04 11.14
C ALA A 72 -4.54 18.33 10.29
N TRP A 73 -4.21 18.18 9.01
CA TRP A 73 -4.11 19.28 8.07
C TRP A 73 -5.49 19.85 7.71
N LYS A 74 -5.59 21.18 7.58
CA LYS A 74 -6.85 21.94 7.34
C LYS A 74 -6.70 23.03 6.26
N GLY A 75 -5.75 22.87 5.34
CA GLY A 75 -5.44 23.88 4.34
C GLY A 75 -6.25 23.74 3.06
N ASP A 76 -5.85 24.49 2.03
CA ASP A 76 -6.35 24.35 0.66
C ASP A 76 -5.45 23.37 -0.11
N PHE A 77 -6.06 22.33 -0.71
CA PHE A 77 -5.31 21.28 -1.40
C PHE A 77 -4.71 21.80 -2.71
N PHE A 78 -5.35 22.77 -3.36
CA PHE A 78 -4.82 23.41 -4.56
C PHE A 78 -3.50 24.12 -4.26
N LEU A 79 -3.46 24.89 -3.17
CA LEU A 79 -2.24 25.60 -2.76
C LEU A 79 -1.13 24.63 -2.33
N LEU A 80 -1.48 23.56 -1.62
CA LEU A 80 -0.52 22.54 -1.21
C LEU A 80 0.09 21.84 -2.42
N ALA A 81 -0.74 21.30 -3.32
CA ALA A 81 -0.29 20.60 -4.51
C ALA A 81 0.49 21.54 -5.45
N GLY A 82 0.04 22.78 -5.61
CA GLY A 82 0.74 23.81 -6.40
C GLY A 82 2.13 24.16 -5.82
N GLY A 83 2.27 24.19 -4.50
CA GLY A 83 3.57 24.38 -3.84
C GLY A 83 4.54 23.24 -4.14
N TYR A 84 4.11 21.98 -3.97
CA TYR A 84 4.91 20.81 -4.33
C TYR A 84 5.25 20.80 -5.82
N HIS A 85 4.28 21.09 -6.69
CA HIS A 85 4.49 21.17 -8.13
C HIS A 85 5.52 22.25 -8.51
N THR A 86 5.54 23.39 -7.84
CA THR A 86 6.52 24.47 -8.11
C THR A 86 7.94 24.01 -7.83
N VAL A 87 8.16 23.30 -6.71
CA VAL A 87 9.47 22.72 -6.38
C VAL A 87 9.81 21.60 -7.36
N TYR A 88 8.84 20.74 -7.67
CA TYR A 88 8.99 19.67 -8.66
C TYR A 88 9.49 20.21 -10.00
N GLN A 89 8.86 21.24 -10.57
CA GLN A 89 9.26 21.81 -11.86
C GLN A 89 10.71 22.29 -11.88
N ARG A 90 11.23 22.77 -10.74
CA ARG A 90 12.61 23.24 -10.62
C ARG A 90 13.64 22.11 -10.57
N TYR A 91 13.27 20.97 -10.00
CA TYR A 91 14.20 19.87 -9.68
C TYR A 91 13.88 18.54 -10.35
N GLN A 92 12.90 18.51 -11.25
CA GLN A 92 12.55 17.30 -11.98
C GLN A 92 13.70 16.82 -12.86
N ASP A 93 13.86 15.51 -12.88
CA ASP A 93 14.74 14.78 -13.78
C ASP A 93 14.12 13.42 -14.12
N VAL A 94 14.71 12.70 -15.07
CA VAL A 94 14.38 11.31 -15.35
C VAL A 94 14.53 10.49 -14.07
N GLY A 95 13.47 9.76 -13.69
CA GLY A 95 13.43 8.96 -12.46
C GLY A 95 12.89 9.70 -11.23
N THR A 96 12.67 11.03 -11.31
CA THR A 96 12.01 11.76 -10.22
C THR A 96 10.50 11.58 -10.24
N TYR A 97 9.90 11.49 -9.05
CA TYR A 97 8.46 11.33 -8.87
C TYR A 97 7.97 12.07 -7.64
N CYS A 98 7.01 12.98 -7.83
CA CYS A 98 6.33 13.69 -6.75
C CYS A 98 4.84 13.33 -6.75
N SER A 99 4.27 12.96 -5.61
CA SER A 99 2.81 12.82 -5.51
C SER A 99 2.30 13.21 -4.14
N ILE A 100 1.10 13.77 -4.08
CA ILE A 100 0.44 14.22 -2.86
C ILE A 100 -0.85 13.44 -2.72
N SER A 101 -0.99 12.72 -1.61
CA SER A 101 -2.17 11.94 -1.27
C SER A 101 -3.07 12.66 -0.30
N HIS A 102 -4.37 12.58 -0.49
CA HIS A 102 -5.36 13.16 0.41
C HIS A 102 -6.59 12.25 0.51
N PRO A 103 -7.22 12.15 1.69
CA PRO A 103 -8.46 11.41 1.86
C PRO A 103 -9.63 12.13 1.20
N TRP A 104 -10.64 11.38 0.78
CA TRP A 104 -11.90 11.92 0.30
C TRP A 104 -13.05 11.09 0.83
N ARG A 105 -14.23 11.69 0.86
CA ARG A 105 -15.43 11.09 1.44
C ARG A 105 -16.34 10.59 0.33
N THR A 106 -16.68 9.32 0.39
CA THR A 106 -17.69 8.72 -0.48
C THR A 106 -19.10 9.00 0.06
N LYS A 107 -20.14 8.66 -0.70
CA LYS A 107 -21.51 8.68 -0.19
C LYS A 107 -21.67 7.79 1.06
N PRO A 108 -22.57 8.15 2.01
CA PRO A 108 -22.89 7.31 3.15
C PRO A 108 -23.70 6.06 2.72
N GLY A 109 -23.82 5.08 3.61
CA GLY A 109 -24.67 3.89 3.39
C GLY A 109 -23.98 2.73 2.67
N LEU A 110 -22.66 2.81 2.46
CA LEU A 110 -21.87 1.73 1.87
C LEU A 110 -21.85 0.50 2.79
N ARG A 111 -22.09 -0.67 2.21
CA ARG A 111 -22.04 -1.96 2.89
C ARG A 111 -20.65 -2.55 2.81
N PHE A 112 -20.04 -2.49 1.64
CA PHE A 112 -18.84 -3.27 1.31
C PHE A 112 -17.55 -2.43 1.31
N HIS A 113 -17.66 -1.13 1.05
CA HIS A 113 -16.55 -0.20 1.01
C HIS A 113 -16.49 0.69 2.27
N HIS A 114 -15.30 1.16 2.59
CA HIS A 114 -15.13 2.18 3.59
C HIS A 114 -15.65 3.53 3.08
N PRO A 115 -16.28 4.34 3.94
CA PRO A 115 -16.77 5.67 3.57
C PRO A 115 -15.64 6.69 3.29
N LEU A 116 -14.41 6.31 3.64
CA LEU A 116 -13.20 7.08 3.40
C LEU A 116 -12.34 6.33 2.40
N SER A 117 -11.88 7.06 1.39
CA SER A 117 -11.00 6.56 0.33
C SER A 117 -9.86 7.55 0.10
N MET A 118 -8.87 7.16 -0.69
CA MET A 118 -7.69 7.99 -0.92
C MET A 118 -7.58 8.34 -2.40
N PHE A 119 -7.06 9.52 -2.68
CA PHE A 119 -6.58 9.86 -4.01
C PHE A 119 -5.16 10.43 -3.94
N TRP A 120 -4.44 10.35 -5.06
CA TRP A 120 -3.13 10.94 -5.27
C TRP A 120 -3.19 11.84 -6.48
N LEU A 121 -2.66 13.04 -6.34
CA LEU A 121 -2.26 13.89 -7.46
C LEU A 121 -0.74 13.82 -7.57
N GLY A 122 -0.21 13.42 -8.73
CA GLY A 122 1.24 13.36 -8.90
C GLY A 122 1.76 13.84 -10.24
N PHE A 123 3.06 14.04 -10.24
CA PHE A 123 3.85 14.68 -11.26
C PHE A 123 5.07 13.80 -11.57
N ARG A 124 5.23 13.51 -12.85
CA ARG A 124 6.36 12.79 -13.44
C ARG A 124 6.88 13.59 -14.62
N HIS A 125 8.09 13.26 -15.06
CA HIS A 125 8.83 14.06 -16.04
C HIS A 125 8.03 14.37 -17.32
N ASN A 126 7.15 13.46 -17.72
CA ASN A 126 6.39 13.56 -18.96
C ASN A 126 4.85 13.61 -18.79
N HIS A 127 4.32 13.50 -17.57
CA HIS A 127 2.88 13.54 -17.34
C HIS A 127 2.53 13.90 -15.90
N ALA A 128 1.33 14.46 -15.71
CA ALA A 128 0.64 14.43 -14.44
C ALA A 128 -0.34 13.26 -14.42
N PHE A 129 -0.69 12.81 -13.21
CA PHE A 129 -1.69 11.79 -13.01
C PHE A 129 -2.57 12.08 -11.82
N ILE A 130 -3.80 11.57 -11.89
CA ILE A 130 -4.67 11.44 -10.73
C ILE A 130 -5.03 9.97 -10.54
N ARG A 131 -4.80 9.48 -9.33
CA ARG A 131 -5.11 8.11 -8.93
C ARG A 131 -6.15 8.12 -7.83
N VAL A 132 -7.21 7.35 -7.99
CA VAL A 132 -8.24 7.17 -6.96
C VAL A 132 -8.23 5.71 -6.52
N ARG A 133 -8.06 5.47 -5.21
CA ARG A 133 -8.10 4.15 -4.60
C ARG A 133 -9.28 4.04 -3.66
N LEU A 134 -10.06 2.98 -3.83
CA LEU A 134 -11.12 2.59 -2.92
C LEU A 134 -10.63 1.51 -1.95
N HIS A 135 -11.16 1.56 -0.73
CA HIS A 135 -10.90 0.56 0.30
C HIS A 135 -12.16 -0.22 0.60
N THR A 136 -12.02 -1.54 0.73
CA THR A 136 -13.10 -2.47 1.07
C THR A 136 -13.00 -2.88 2.53
N ARG A 137 -14.13 -3.24 3.13
CA ARG A 137 -14.20 -3.73 4.52
C ARG A 137 -13.75 -5.18 4.65
N ASP A 138 -13.80 -5.93 3.56
CA ASP A 138 -13.34 -7.30 3.44
C ASP A 138 -12.62 -7.49 2.09
N VAL A 139 -11.83 -8.56 1.98
CA VAL A 139 -11.15 -8.98 0.76
C VAL A 139 -11.63 -10.38 0.39
N VAL A 140 -12.38 -10.47 -0.71
CA VAL A 140 -12.63 -11.71 -1.43
C VAL A 140 -11.63 -11.82 -2.56
N THR A 141 -10.89 -12.90 -2.54
CA THR A 141 -9.82 -13.11 -3.50
C THR A 141 -10.32 -13.77 -4.79
N PRO A 142 -9.57 -13.67 -5.90
CA PRO A 142 -9.93 -14.35 -7.15
C PRO A 142 -10.14 -15.86 -6.96
N GLY A 143 -11.30 -16.35 -7.42
CA GLY A 143 -11.70 -17.76 -7.35
C GLY A 143 -12.52 -18.13 -6.11
N GLU A 144 -12.70 -17.22 -5.14
CA GLU A 144 -13.63 -17.44 -4.03
C GLU A 144 -15.08 -17.11 -4.44
N THR A 145 -16.02 -17.96 -4.03
CA THR A 145 -17.46 -17.84 -4.36
C THR A 145 -18.33 -17.38 -3.20
N ARG A 146 -17.72 -17.12 -2.03
CA ARG A 146 -18.44 -16.80 -0.77
C ARG A 146 -19.32 -15.56 -0.84
N GLU A 147 -18.99 -14.61 -1.71
CA GLU A 147 -19.76 -13.37 -1.94
C GLU A 147 -20.52 -13.37 -3.27
N ASP A 148 -20.63 -14.51 -3.97
CA ASP A 148 -21.31 -14.57 -5.27
C ASP A 148 -22.77 -14.14 -5.20
N ALA A 149 -23.46 -14.48 -4.11
CA ALA A 149 -24.84 -14.06 -3.88
C ALA A 149 -25.01 -12.54 -3.78
N GLN A 150 -23.95 -11.80 -3.45
CA GLN A 150 -23.94 -10.35 -3.26
C GLN A 150 -23.13 -9.63 -4.36
N ARG A 151 -22.66 -10.35 -5.38
CA ARG A 151 -21.78 -9.85 -6.45
C ARG A 151 -22.33 -8.63 -7.16
N SER A 152 -23.62 -8.63 -7.49
CA SER A 152 -24.26 -7.48 -8.14
C SER A 152 -24.19 -6.23 -7.27
N GLU A 153 -24.44 -6.36 -5.95
CA GLU A 153 -24.37 -5.23 -5.03
C GLU A 153 -22.95 -4.70 -4.87
N TRP A 154 -21.94 -5.59 -4.84
CA TRP A 154 -20.54 -5.21 -4.83
C TRP A 154 -20.15 -4.39 -6.07
N ILE A 155 -20.58 -4.84 -7.25
CA ILE A 155 -20.33 -4.16 -8.53
C ILE A 155 -21.02 -2.80 -8.56
N ASP A 156 -22.29 -2.74 -8.17
CA ASP A 156 -23.08 -1.51 -8.15
C ASP A 156 -22.49 -0.48 -7.19
N GLU A 157 -22.13 -0.89 -5.98
CA GLU A 157 -21.51 -0.01 -4.98
C GLU A 157 -20.16 0.52 -5.48
N ARG A 158 -19.28 -0.37 -6.01
CA ARG A 158 -17.98 0.01 -6.57
C ARG A 158 -18.13 1.01 -7.72
N ARG A 159 -19.03 0.71 -8.67
CA ARG A 159 -19.30 1.54 -9.83
C ARG A 159 -19.81 2.92 -9.42
N ALA A 160 -20.74 2.98 -8.48
CA ALA A 160 -21.28 4.24 -7.97
C ALA A 160 -20.19 5.12 -7.35
N ILE A 161 -19.30 4.54 -6.53
CA ILE A 161 -18.22 5.30 -5.91
C ILE A 161 -17.23 5.84 -6.96
N PHE A 162 -16.84 5.05 -7.96
CA PHE A 162 -15.96 5.54 -9.01
C PHE A 162 -16.63 6.61 -9.88
N LEU A 163 -17.91 6.45 -10.19
CA LEU A 163 -18.67 7.48 -10.91
C LEU A 163 -18.68 8.81 -10.15
N ASP A 164 -18.84 8.78 -8.83
CA ASP A 164 -18.78 9.99 -8.01
C ASP A 164 -17.42 10.66 -8.07
N ALA A 165 -16.33 9.88 -8.00
CA ALA A 165 -14.98 10.40 -8.14
C ALA A 165 -14.74 10.97 -9.55
N ILE A 166 -15.10 10.24 -10.60
CA ILE A 166 -14.96 10.65 -12.01
C ILE A 166 -15.73 11.94 -12.28
N ALA A 167 -16.98 12.04 -11.80
CA ALA A 167 -17.80 13.22 -11.97
C ALA A 167 -17.22 14.43 -11.22
N THR A 168 -16.75 14.24 -9.99
CA THR A 168 -16.11 15.32 -9.20
C THR A 168 -14.82 15.81 -9.84
N LEU A 169 -14.06 14.89 -10.43
CA LEU A 169 -12.81 15.17 -11.13
C LEU A 169 -13.01 15.62 -12.58
N GLU A 170 -14.25 15.63 -13.08
CA GLU A 170 -14.59 15.96 -14.47
C GLU A 170 -13.79 15.14 -15.52
N LEU A 171 -13.47 13.88 -15.19
CA LEU A 171 -12.67 13.04 -16.08
C LEU A 171 -13.52 12.50 -17.24
N PRO A 172 -13.00 12.47 -18.49
CA PRO A 172 -13.68 11.88 -19.63
C PRO A 172 -13.52 10.35 -19.58
N VAL A 173 -14.20 9.72 -18.63
CA VAL A 173 -14.18 8.28 -18.38
C VAL A 173 -15.60 7.74 -18.36
N GLU A 174 -15.85 6.75 -19.21
CA GLU A 174 -17.09 6.00 -19.27
C GLU A 174 -17.02 4.77 -18.37
N THR A 175 -18.18 4.29 -17.92
CA THR A 175 -18.29 3.08 -17.12
C THR A 175 -19.34 2.12 -17.65
N SER A 176 -18.98 0.84 -17.68
CA SER A 176 -19.87 -0.27 -17.98
C SER A 176 -19.66 -1.41 -16.99
N VAL A 177 -20.56 -2.39 -17.04
CA VAL A 177 -20.34 -3.71 -16.42
C VAL A 177 -20.15 -4.71 -17.54
N ASP A 178 -19.06 -5.48 -17.48
CA ASP A 178 -18.72 -6.51 -18.45
C ASP A 178 -18.16 -7.72 -17.72
N ASN A 179 -18.65 -8.92 -18.03
CA ASN A 179 -18.31 -10.18 -17.34
C ASN A 179 -18.28 -10.04 -15.81
N ASP A 180 -19.36 -9.49 -15.24
CA ASP A 180 -19.50 -9.23 -13.80
C ASP A 180 -18.37 -8.42 -13.17
N ASN A 181 -17.78 -7.51 -13.95
CA ASN A 181 -16.74 -6.59 -13.48
C ASN A 181 -17.06 -5.15 -13.88
N VAL A 182 -16.66 -4.21 -13.02
CA VAL A 182 -16.68 -2.79 -13.35
C VAL A 182 -15.58 -2.52 -14.35
N VAL A 183 -15.95 -1.96 -15.49
CA VAL A 183 -15.03 -1.50 -16.52
C VAL A 183 -15.10 0.02 -16.58
N LEU A 184 -13.93 0.65 -16.54
CA LEU A 184 -13.74 2.07 -16.77
C LEU A 184 -12.93 2.25 -18.05
N ARG A 185 -13.36 3.13 -18.95
CA ARG A 185 -12.67 3.41 -20.22
C ARG A 185 -12.57 4.91 -20.44
N PRO A 186 -11.39 5.47 -20.78
CA PRO A 186 -11.30 6.85 -21.19
C PRO A 186 -12.08 7.04 -22.51
N SER A 187 -12.71 8.21 -22.69
CA SER A 187 -13.42 8.53 -23.93
C SER A 187 -12.49 8.58 -25.15
N ASP A 188 -11.21 8.95 -24.94
CA ASP A 188 -10.14 8.76 -25.92
C ASP A 188 -9.33 7.50 -25.56
N PRO A 189 -9.38 6.42 -26.38
CA PRO A 189 -8.59 5.21 -26.16
C PRO A 189 -7.07 5.42 -26.18
N ALA A 190 -6.57 6.52 -26.76
CA ALA A 190 -5.14 6.84 -26.75
C ALA A 190 -4.66 7.37 -25.40
N THR A 191 -5.56 7.82 -24.53
CA THR A 191 -5.21 8.31 -23.19
C THR A 191 -4.64 7.16 -22.34
N PRO A 192 -3.45 7.32 -21.75
CA PRO A 192 -2.92 6.35 -20.80
C PRO A 192 -3.81 6.28 -19.55
N PHE A 193 -4.53 5.17 -19.40
CA PHE A 193 -5.45 4.93 -18.31
C PHE A 193 -5.20 3.55 -17.73
N PHE A 194 -4.96 3.47 -16.42
CA PHE A 194 -4.66 2.22 -15.74
C PHE A 194 -5.74 1.91 -14.72
N CYS A 195 -6.27 0.69 -14.77
CA CYS A 195 -7.10 0.16 -13.70
C CYS A 195 -6.42 -1.02 -13.04
N SER A 196 -6.42 -1.02 -11.72
CA SER A 196 -6.04 -2.17 -10.92
C SER A 196 -7.27 -2.66 -10.18
N TRP A 197 -7.87 -3.71 -10.74
CA TRP A 197 -8.91 -4.50 -10.10
C TRP A 197 -8.27 -5.76 -9.51
N PRO A 198 -8.68 -6.23 -8.33
CA PRO A 198 -8.71 -7.67 -8.12
C PRO A 198 -9.72 -8.26 -9.12
N ASP A 199 -9.48 -9.47 -9.63
CA ASP A 199 -10.48 -10.26 -10.38
C ASP A 199 -11.61 -10.75 -9.42
N ALA A 200 -11.87 -10.00 -8.34
CA ALA A 200 -12.66 -10.29 -7.16
C ALA A 200 -13.00 -9.00 -6.36
N PHE A 201 -13.35 -9.12 -5.07
CA PHE A 201 -13.74 -7.99 -4.21
C PHE A 201 -12.61 -7.58 -3.27
N GLY A 202 -12.05 -6.39 -3.46
CA GLY A 202 -10.96 -5.89 -2.63
C GLY A 202 -10.59 -4.46 -2.99
N PRO A 203 -9.53 -3.90 -2.38
CA PRO A 203 -9.04 -2.58 -2.72
C PRO A 203 -8.73 -2.49 -4.21
N CYS A 204 -9.24 -1.44 -4.84
CA CYS A 204 -9.10 -1.21 -6.27
C CYS A 204 -8.81 0.24 -6.56
N GLN A 205 -8.28 0.52 -7.74
CA GLN A 205 -7.93 1.88 -8.13
C GLN A 205 -7.98 2.08 -9.64
N PHE A 206 -8.15 3.33 -10.05
CA PHE A 206 -7.76 3.78 -11.37
C PHE A 206 -6.69 4.87 -11.27
N GLU A 207 -5.96 5.05 -12.36
CA GLU A 207 -5.05 6.17 -12.60
C GLU A 207 -5.29 6.72 -14.00
N TYR A 208 -5.55 8.02 -14.06
CA TYR A 208 -5.74 8.76 -15.30
C TYR A 208 -4.56 9.70 -15.49
N ASN A 209 -3.95 9.68 -16.68
CA ASN A 209 -2.75 10.47 -17.00
C ASN A 209 -3.05 11.55 -18.03
N THR A 210 -2.31 12.65 -17.96
CA THR A 210 -2.34 13.73 -18.94
C THR A 210 -0.96 14.36 -19.10
N LEU A 211 -0.72 14.96 -20.27
CA LEU A 211 0.50 15.72 -20.54
C LEU A 211 0.46 17.13 -19.92
N ASP A 212 -0.72 17.65 -19.58
CA ASP A 212 -0.86 18.95 -18.93
C ASP A 212 -0.65 18.84 -17.41
N ALA A 213 0.49 19.34 -16.95
CA ALA A 213 0.87 19.28 -15.54
C ALA A 213 -0.11 20.01 -14.58
N TYR A 214 -0.98 20.90 -15.10
CA TYR A 214 -1.90 21.70 -14.29
C TYR A 214 -3.34 21.17 -14.29
N GLU A 215 -3.68 20.28 -15.23
CA GLU A 215 -5.07 19.85 -15.51
C GLU A 215 -5.81 19.37 -14.24
N PHE A 216 -5.11 18.63 -13.38
CA PHE A 216 -5.73 18.03 -12.19
C PHE A 216 -5.67 18.88 -10.93
N LEU A 217 -5.01 20.05 -10.92
CA LEU A 217 -4.88 20.84 -9.68
C LEU A 217 -6.25 21.27 -9.12
N VAL A 218 -7.12 21.81 -9.99
CA VAL A 218 -8.47 22.25 -9.60
C VAL A 218 -9.42 21.06 -9.37
N PRO A 219 -9.51 20.06 -10.27
CA PRO A 219 -10.34 18.88 -10.02
C PRO A 219 -9.98 18.15 -8.71
N ALA A 220 -8.69 17.94 -8.44
CA ALA A 220 -8.23 17.26 -7.23
C ALA A 220 -8.61 18.02 -5.95
N SER A 221 -8.57 19.36 -5.98
CA SER A 221 -8.98 20.16 -4.82
C SER A 221 -10.48 20.06 -4.52
N ARG A 222 -11.32 19.89 -5.56
CA ARG A 222 -12.75 19.60 -5.39
C ARG A 222 -12.98 18.24 -4.72
N LEU A 223 -12.22 17.22 -5.12
CA LEU A 223 -12.30 15.90 -4.49
C LEU A 223 -11.82 15.95 -3.03
N ALA A 224 -10.72 16.66 -2.75
CA ALA A 224 -10.24 16.90 -1.38
C ALA A 224 -11.29 17.59 -0.50
N ALA A 225 -12.03 18.56 -1.06
CA ALA A 225 -13.04 19.32 -0.33
C ALA A 225 -14.20 18.46 0.20
N THR A 226 -14.44 17.27 -0.37
CA THR A 226 -15.43 16.31 0.14
C THR A 226 -15.12 15.81 1.55
N PHE A 227 -13.86 15.90 1.98
CA PHE A 227 -13.41 15.52 3.31
C PHE A 227 -13.58 16.63 4.35
N ALA A 228 -13.84 17.87 3.94
CA ALA A 228 -14.10 18.96 4.88
C ALA A 228 -15.39 18.69 5.69
N PRO A 229 -15.46 19.17 6.96
CA PRO A 229 -14.49 20.01 7.68
C PRO A 229 -13.46 19.20 8.49
N GLN A 230 -13.33 17.89 8.27
CA GLN A 230 -12.44 17.07 9.09
C GLN A 230 -10.95 17.38 8.80
N PRO A 231 -10.08 17.34 9.83
CA PRO A 231 -8.64 17.43 9.63
C PRO A 231 -8.15 16.21 8.85
N ALA A 232 -7.44 16.42 7.73
CA ALA A 232 -6.93 15.34 6.89
C ALA A 232 -5.50 14.91 7.26
N GLY A 233 -5.21 13.61 7.09
CA GLY A 233 -3.84 13.11 7.00
C GLY A 233 -3.36 13.27 5.56
N VAL A 234 -2.34 14.09 5.33
CA VAL A 234 -1.80 14.35 4.00
C VAL A 234 -0.37 13.84 3.92
N ARG A 235 -0.04 13.15 2.83
CA ARG A 235 1.30 12.60 2.59
C ARG A 235 1.80 13.07 1.23
N ALA A 236 3.03 13.54 1.14
CA ALA A 236 3.69 13.84 -0.13
C ALA A 236 4.91 12.94 -0.31
N TYR A 237 4.96 12.19 -1.41
CA TYR A 237 5.99 11.22 -1.76
C TYR A 237 6.97 11.85 -2.73
N LEU A 238 8.26 11.79 -2.39
CA LEU A 238 9.36 12.45 -3.07
C LEU A 238 10.42 11.39 -3.38
N THR A 239 10.37 10.83 -4.58
CA THR A 239 11.27 9.76 -5.03
C THR A 239 12.31 10.31 -6.00
N GLY A 240 13.57 9.91 -5.84
CA GLY A 240 14.65 10.22 -6.78
C GLY A 240 15.17 11.66 -6.75
N PHE A 241 14.78 12.48 -5.76
CA PHE A 241 15.24 13.86 -5.65
C PHE A 241 16.58 13.97 -4.94
N SER A 242 17.41 14.92 -5.39
CA SER A 242 18.66 15.28 -4.73
C SER A 242 18.42 15.96 -3.38
N HIS A 243 19.44 15.97 -2.53
CA HIS A 243 19.36 16.59 -1.21
C HIS A 243 18.89 18.07 -1.25
N PRO A 244 19.43 18.96 -2.11
CA PRO A 244 18.94 20.34 -2.20
C PRO A 244 17.47 20.46 -2.64
N ALA A 245 16.98 19.49 -3.41
CA ALA A 245 15.57 19.45 -3.80
C ALA A 245 14.68 19.04 -2.61
N LEU A 246 15.11 18.07 -1.80
CA LEU A 246 14.40 17.67 -0.59
C LEU A 246 14.32 18.82 0.43
N GLU A 247 15.39 19.59 0.61
CA GLU A 247 15.38 20.82 1.42
C GLU A 247 14.36 21.85 0.90
N ALA A 248 14.29 22.03 -0.43
CA ALA A 248 13.31 22.94 -1.02
C ALA A 248 11.87 22.45 -0.81
N PHE A 249 11.62 21.15 -0.91
CA PHE A 249 10.30 20.57 -0.63
C PHE A 249 9.88 20.76 0.84
N ALA A 250 10.82 20.74 1.78
CA ALA A 250 10.52 20.94 3.20
C ALA A 250 9.90 22.33 3.48
N THR A 251 10.16 23.32 2.62
CA THR A 251 9.58 24.66 2.74
C THR A 251 8.10 24.74 2.34
N VAL A 252 7.60 23.78 1.53
CA VAL A 252 6.21 23.76 1.04
C VAL A 252 5.23 23.52 2.19
N GLN A 253 5.60 22.67 3.15
CA GLN A 253 4.75 22.32 4.27
C GLN A 253 5.54 22.31 5.58
N PRO A 254 5.76 23.49 6.18
CA PRO A 254 6.51 23.61 7.43
C PRO A 254 5.90 22.75 8.55
N GLY A 255 6.74 21.97 9.22
CA GLY A 255 6.35 21.07 10.29
C GLY A 255 5.63 19.80 9.84
N ALA A 256 5.69 19.43 8.56
CA ALA A 256 5.47 18.04 8.18
C ALA A 256 6.59 17.17 8.78
N ARG A 257 6.27 15.96 9.22
CA ARG A 257 7.31 14.98 9.59
C ARG A 257 7.92 14.41 8.32
N SER A 258 9.22 14.14 8.37
CA SER A 258 9.96 13.46 7.31
C SER A 258 10.06 11.98 7.62
N VAL A 259 9.75 11.15 6.62
CA VAL A 259 9.70 9.70 6.76
C VAL A 259 10.29 9.05 5.53
N TYR A 260 11.20 8.10 5.68
CA TYR A 260 11.71 7.31 4.55
C TYR A 260 10.94 6.00 4.37
N ARG A 261 10.90 5.60 3.10
CA ARG A 261 10.64 4.22 2.66
C ARG A 261 11.67 3.82 1.63
N CYS A 262 12.08 2.56 1.65
CA CYS A 262 13.01 1.99 0.68
C CYS A 262 12.99 0.46 0.77
N SER A 263 13.59 -0.18 -0.21
CA SER A 263 14.02 -1.57 -0.13
C SER A 263 15.47 -1.60 0.31
N VAL A 264 15.81 -2.47 1.26
CA VAL A 264 17.16 -2.75 1.75
C VAL A 264 17.50 -4.19 1.36
N HIS A 265 18.62 -4.41 0.69
CA HIS A 265 19.14 -5.74 0.38
C HIS A 265 20.12 -6.15 1.47
N CYS A 266 19.77 -7.16 2.25
CA CYS A 266 20.56 -7.64 3.38
C CYS A 266 20.42 -9.16 3.56
N ALA A 267 21.31 -9.77 4.32
CA ALA A 267 21.09 -11.15 4.75
C ALA A 267 19.92 -11.21 5.76
N LEU A 268 19.14 -12.29 5.75
CA LEU A 268 18.01 -12.45 6.69
C LEU A 268 18.45 -12.25 8.16
N GLY A 269 19.64 -12.73 8.51
CA GLY A 269 20.22 -12.59 9.84
C GLY A 269 20.54 -11.16 10.28
N GLU A 270 20.58 -10.20 9.34
CA GLU A 270 20.86 -8.78 9.57
C GLU A 270 19.57 -7.97 9.83
N LEU A 271 18.38 -8.56 9.70
CA LEU A 271 17.12 -7.88 10.00
C LEU A 271 17.07 -7.21 11.40
N PRO A 272 17.64 -7.79 12.48
CA PRO A 272 17.72 -7.10 13.77
C PRO A 272 18.55 -5.81 13.72
N GLU A 273 19.63 -5.78 12.94
CA GLU A 273 20.47 -4.61 12.78
C GLU A 273 19.74 -3.53 11.98
N VAL A 274 19.11 -3.90 10.86
CA VAL A 274 18.26 -2.99 10.08
C VAL A 274 17.14 -2.41 10.96
N LEU A 275 16.49 -3.24 11.78
CA LEU A 275 15.44 -2.78 12.70
C LEU A 275 15.99 -1.78 13.72
N THR A 276 17.15 -2.08 14.32
CA THR A 276 17.81 -1.19 15.28
C THR A 276 18.18 0.16 14.65
N THR A 277 18.60 0.17 13.37
CA THR A 277 18.94 1.41 12.65
C THR A 277 17.73 2.32 12.44
N ILE A 278 16.55 1.75 12.21
CA ILE A 278 15.34 2.54 11.93
C ILE A 278 14.57 2.93 13.20
N GLU A 279 14.88 2.34 14.36
CA GLU A 279 14.28 2.67 15.65
C GLU A 279 14.47 4.16 16.05
N PRO A 280 13.59 4.72 16.91
CA PRO A 280 12.42 4.09 17.54
C PRO A 280 11.18 4.07 16.64
N HIS A 281 11.30 4.61 15.42
CA HIS A 281 10.24 4.68 14.44
C HIS A 281 10.49 3.65 13.33
N GLY A 282 9.73 3.67 12.24
CA GLY A 282 9.94 2.69 11.18
C GLY A 282 9.35 1.31 11.44
N ARG A 283 9.11 0.63 10.33
CA ARG A 283 8.71 -0.77 10.25
C ARG A 283 9.50 -1.38 9.13
N LEU A 284 9.74 -2.68 9.23
CA LEU A 284 10.29 -3.43 8.11
C LEU A 284 9.43 -4.63 7.78
N TYR A 285 9.49 -5.06 6.53
CA TYR A 285 8.86 -6.29 6.06
C TYR A 285 9.85 -7.10 5.22
N SER A 286 9.98 -8.39 5.49
CA SER A 286 10.75 -9.31 4.64
C SER A 286 10.05 -10.65 4.53
N THR A 287 10.34 -11.43 3.49
CA THR A 287 9.74 -12.75 3.30
C THR A 287 10.58 -13.84 3.96
N LEU A 288 9.98 -14.58 4.89
CA LEU A 288 10.58 -15.78 5.48
C LEU A 288 10.39 -16.99 4.57
N CYS A 289 9.18 -17.24 4.06
CA CYS A 289 8.89 -18.43 3.27
C CYS A 289 7.77 -18.18 2.28
N GLU A 290 7.87 -18.77 1.09
CA GLU A 290 6.82 -18.80 0.07
C GLU A 290 6.58 -20.25 -0.34
N PHE A 291 5.33 -20.65 -0.50
CA PHE A 291 4.97 -22.03 -0.86
C PHE A 291 3.57 -22.12 -1.47
N GLN A 292 3.25 -23.25 -2.09
CA GLN A 292 1.88 -23.58 -2.49
C GLN A 292 1.22 -24.42 -1.40
N THR A 293 -0.02 -24.14 -1.05
CA THR A 293 -0.69 -24.84 0.05
C THR A 293 -0.87 -26.33 -0.22
N GLN A 294 -0.88 -26.76 -1.49
CA GLN A 294 -0.87 -28.18 -1.86
C GLN A 294 0.38 -28.95 -1.42
N ASP A 295 1.51 -28.26 -1.17
CA ASP A 295 2.71 -28.89 -0.62
C ASP A 295 2.45 -29.49 0.77
N LEU A 296 1.47 -28.94 1.51
CA LEU A 296 1.09 -29.38 2.86
C LEU A 296 -0.30 -30.00 2.92
N MET A 297 -1.17 -29.66 1.98
CA MET A 297 -2.56 -30.12 1.89
C MET A 297 -2.87 -30.56 0.46
N PRO A 298 -2.39 -31.75 0.02
CA PRO A 298 -2.50 -32.17 -1.37
C PRO A 298 -3.94 -32.24 -1.90
N GLU A 299 -4.90 -32.55 -1.03
CA GLU A 299 -6.33 -32.65 -1.36
C GLU A 299 -7.08 -31.32 -1.19
N GLY A 300 -6.39 -30.26 -0.75
CA GLY A 300 -6.96 -28.93 -0.53
C GLY A 300 -7.02 -28.09 -1.81
N ALA A 301 -7.78 -27.00 -1.75
CA ALA A 301 -7.69 -25.98 -2.79
C ALA A 301 -6.29 -25.35 -2.77
N ASP A 302 -5.73 -25.14 -3.96
CA ASP A 302 -4.39 -24.55 -4.07
C ASP A 302 -4.41 -23.04 -3.89
N ALA A 303 -3.48 -22.56 -3.08
CA ALA A 303 -3.25 -21.15 -2.80
C ALA A 303 -1.75 -20.92 -2.69
N SER A 304 -1.31 -19.76 -3.18
CA SER A 304 0.05 -19.29 -2.93
C SER A 304 0.05 -18.58 -1.58
N ALA A 305 0.97 -19.01 -0.71
CA ALA A 305 1.11 -18.51 0.65
C ALA A 305 2.49 -17.91 0.87
N ILE A 306 2.53 -16.78 1.59
CA ILE A 306 3.73 -16.09 2.01
C ILE A 306 3.70 -15.98 3.53
N ILE A 307 4.77 -16.41 4.19
CA ILE A 307 5.05 -16.09 5.59
C ILE A 307 6.05 -14.94 5.59
N GLY A 308 5.60 -13.77 5.97
CA GLY A 308 6.39 -12.56 6.11
C GLY A 308 6.79 -12.29 7.55
N ILE A 309 7.90 -11.57 7.71
CA ILE A 309 8.44 -11.05 8.96
C ILE A 309 8.16 -9.57 8.96
N VAL A 310 7.47 -9.08 9.99
CA VAL A 310 7.20 -7.65 10.21
C VAL A 310 8.02 -7.20 11.42
N GLY A 311 9.00 -6.33 11.21
CA GLY A 311 9.75 -5.70 12.30
C GLY A 311 9.17 -4.33 12.66
N GLY A 312 9.25 -3.95 13.93
CA GLY A 312 8.89 -2.62 14.42
C GLY A 312 9.21 -2.47 15.91
N GLY A 313 8.67 -1.42 16.53
CA GLY A 313 8.88 -1.17 17.95
C GLY A 313 8.54 -2.39 18.82
N GLY A 314 9.54 -2.87 19.56
CA GLY A 314 9.42 -4.00 20.49
C GLY A 314 9.62 -5.39 19.88
N GLY A 315 10.11 -5.49 18.64
CA GLY A 315 10.54 -6.74 18.02
C GLY A 315 9.78 -7.10 16.74
N PHE A 316 9.63 -8.39 16.49
CA PHE A 316 9.10 -8.93 15.23
C PHE A 316 7.67 -9.46 15.38
N GLN A 317 6.98 -9.63 14.28
CA GLN A 317 5.71 -10.33 14.13
C GLN A 317 5.81 -11.20 12.88
N LEU A 318 5.01 -12.27 12.83
CA LEU A 318 4.82 -13.02 11.60
C LEU A 318 3.47 -12.69 10.98
N GLU A 319 3.46 -12.68 9.66
CA GLU A 319 2.28 -12.39 8.86
C GLU A 319 2.12 -13.47 7.79
N ALA A 320 0.96 -14.12 7.74
CA ALA A 320 0.61 -15.05 6.68
C ALA A 320 -0.28 -14.34 5.66
N ARG A 321 0.19 -14.26 4.41
CA ARG A 321 -0.58 -13.73 3.27
C ARG A 321 -0.92 -14.87 2.33
N LEU A 322 -2.17 -14.96 1.90
CA LEU A 322 -2.63 -15.96 0.94
C LEU A 322 -3.41 -15.32 -0.19
N ASN A 323 -3.13 -15.71 -1.43
CA ASN A 323 -3.88 -15.23 -2.59
C ASN A 323 -5.30 -15.80 -2.69
N ARG A 324 -5.65 -16.79 -1.87
CA ARG A 324 -7.01 -17.29 -1.59
C ARG A 324 -7.04 -18.18 -0.35
N ALA A 325 -8.22 -18.46 0.19
CA ALA A 325 -8.35 -19.43 1.27
C ALA A 325 -8.35 -20.89 0.77
N PRO A 326 -7.39 -21.73 1.20
CA PRO A 326 -7.38 -23.17 0.87
C PRO A 326 -8.40 -23.99 1.68
N LEU A 327 -8.96 -23.41 2.75
CA LEU A 327 -9.89 -24.03 3.68
C LEU A 327 -11.07 -23.09 3.96
N ALA A 328 -12.15 -23.63 4.55
CA ALA A 328 -13.24 -22.81 5.06
C ALA A 328 -12.78 -21.88 6.20
N GLU A 329 -13.46 -20.75 6.36
CA GLU A 329 -13.07 -19.62 7.22
C GLU A 329 -12.74 -20.04 8.64
N GLU A 330 -13.62 -20.83 9.24
CA GLU A 330 -13.54 -21.31 10.61
C GLU A 330 -12.34 -22.23 10.87
N HIS A 331 -11.73 -22.78 9.81
CA HIS A 331 -10.56 -23.65 9.88
C HIS A 331 -9.24 -22.94 9.59
N MET A 332 -9.28 -21.73 9.01
CA MET A 332 -8.08 -21.01 8.55
C MET A 332 -7.13 -20.70 9.71
N ALA A 333 -7.63 -20.11 10.80
CA ALA A 333 -6.79 -19.71 11.92
C ALA A 333 -6.12 -20.92 12.58
N GLY A 334 -6.86 -22.01 12.79
CA GLY A 334 -6.32 -23.22 13.40
C GLY A 334 -5.29 -23.95 12.53
N TRP A 335 -5.42 -23.88 11.20
CA TRP A 335 -4.40 -24.42 10.29
C TRP A 335 -3.12 -23.57 10.32
N LEU A 336 -3.24 -22.25 10.23
CA LEU A 336 -2.10 -21.34 10.32
C LEU A 336 -1.39 -21.42 11.67
N GLU A 337 -2.14 -21.63 12.75
CA GLU A 337 -1.57 -21.84 14.08
C GLU A 337 -0.72 -23.12 14.15
N ARG A 338 -1.17 -24.22 13.55
CA ARG A 338 -0.37 -25.45 13.46
C ARG A 338 0.91 -25.25 12.65
N LEU A 339 0.78 -24.52 11.53
CA LEU A 339 1.87 -24.18 10.62
C LEU A 339 2.96 -23.36 11.33
N LEU A 340 2.57 -22.26 12.00
CA LEU A 340 3.50 -21.34 12.65
C LEU A 340 3.90 -21.79 14.06
N GLY A 341 3.10 -22.66 14.70
CA GLY A 341 3.29 -23.06 16.10
C GLY A 341 2.83 -22.02 17.11
N MET A 342 2.01 -21.04 16.70
CA MET A 342 1.53 -19.94 17.54
C MET A 342 0.20 -19.41 17.01
N SER A 343 -0.61 -18.81 17.89
CA SER A 343 -1.91 -18.27 17.50
C SER A 343 -1.79 -17.13 16.50
N VAL A 344 -2.80 -17.04 15.63
CA VAL A 344 -2.92 -15.95 14.65
C VAL A 344 -4.30 -15.32 14.70
N VAL A 345 -4.37 -14.04 14.33
CA VAL A 345 -5.64 -13.30 14.20
C VAL A 345 -5.82 -12.86 12.76
N TYR A 346 -7.05 -12.91 12.26
CA TYR A 346 -7.36 -12.36 10.95
C TYR A 346 -7.21 -10.85 11.01
N ALA A 347 -6.40 -10.30 10.10
CA ALA A 347 -6.02 -8.90 10.10
C ALA A 347 -6.08 -8.38 8.66
N PRO A 348 -7.26 -8.14 8.08
CA PRO A 348 -7.35 -7.52 6.76
C PRO A 348 -6.64 -6.17 6.79
N LEU A 349 -6.07 -5.73 5.66
CA LEU A 349 -5.30 -4.49 5.72
C LEU A 349 -6.19 -3.30 6.07
N PRO A 350 -5.70 -2.43 6.99
CA PRO A 350 -6.43 -1.24 7.32
C PRO A 350 -6.57 -0.35 6.08
N PRO A 351 -7.62 0.50 6.03
CA PRO A 351 -7.63 1.60 5.07
C PRO A 351 -6.34 2.41 5.22
N PHE A 352 -5.84 2.95 4.11
CA PHE A 352 -4.66 3.80 4.13
C PHE A 352 -5.04 5.08 4.89
N LEU A 353 -4.66 5.17 6.17
CA LEU A 353 -4.97 6.29 7.06
C LEU A 353 -3.81 7.27 7.16
#